data_AF-A0A1P8WIH2-F1
#
_entry.id   AF-A0A1P8WIH2-F1
#
_cell.length_a   1.000
_cell.length_b   1.000
_cell.length_c   1.000
_cell.angle_alpha   90.00
_cell.angle_beta   90.00
_cell.angle_gamma   90.00
#
_symmetry.space_group_name_H-M   'P 1'
#
loop_
_entity.id
_entity.type
_entity.pdbx_description
1 polymer ?
#
loop_
_entity_poly.entity_id
_entity_poly.type
_entity_poly.pdbx_seq_one_letter_code
_entity_poly.pdbx_strand_id
1 'polypeptide(L)'
;MAVNTAVNVMFSQRPVIHKMSEIPLSSGDEAGTGGGVKSGVFIQKATFTMGASKVTIEGQQVVYQSANVAHNGASFNIPGVQTAPSQSNVMVTP
;
A
#
# COMPACT_ATOMS: atom_id res chain seq x y z
N MET A 1 -8.88 1.52 4.70
CA MET A 1 -9.27 1.06 3.34
C MET A 1 -8.42 1.82 2.34
N ALA A 2 -7.94 1.16 1.27
CA ALA A 2 -7.12 1.84 0.26
C ALA A 2 -7.99 2.69 -0.68
N VAL A 3 -7.43 3.78 -1.20
CA VAL A 3 -8.00 4.66 -2.24
C VAL A 3 -7.12 4.63 -3.48
N ASN A 4 -7.56 5.26 -4.57
CA ASN A 4 -6.91 5.18 -5.89
C ASN A 4 -6.70 3.72 -6.33
N THR A 5 -7.72 2.89 -6.13
CA THR A 5 -7.77 1.49 -6.59
C THR A 5 -8.24 1.43 -8.04
N ALA A 6 -8.17 0.24 -8.64
CA ALA A 6 -8.65 0.03 -10.00
C ALA A 6 -10.12 0.46 -10.16
N VAL A 7 -10.47 1.00 -11.33
CA VAL A 7 -11.82 1.51 -11.62
C VAL A 7 -12.71 0.42 -12.21
N ASN A 8 -12.18 -0.36 -13.15
CA ASN A 8 -12.95 -1.31 -13.96
C ASN A 8 -12.66 -2.77 -13.60
N VAL A 9 -11.64 -3.04 -12.78
CA VAL A 9 -11.22 -4.40 -12.46
C VAL A 9 -11.43 -4.69 -10.98
N MET A 10 -12.14 -5.77 -10.71
CA MET A 10 -12.47 -6.21 -9.36
C MET A 10 -12.05 -7.66 -9.16
N PHE A 11 -11.51 -7.96 -7.97
CA PHE A 11 -11.35 -9.32 -7.48
C PHE A 11 -12.36 -9.56 -6.37
N SER A 12 -13.18 -10.61 -6.52
CA SER A 12 -14.22 -10.95 -5.55
C SER A 12 -15.12 -9.76 -5.19
N GLN A 13 -15.59 -9.02 -6.21
CA GLN A 13 -16.44 -7.83 -6.08
C GLN A 13 -15.80 -6.67 -5.28
N ARG A 14 -14.47 -6.62 -5.21
CA ARG A 14 -13.73 -5.50 -4.61
C ARG A 14 -12.73 -4.92 -5.61
N PRO A 15 -12.58 -3.58 -5.69
CA PRO A 15 -11.57 -2.95 -6.53
C PRO A 15 -10.17 -3.50 -6.25
N VAL A 16 -9.40 -3.77 -7.30
CA VAL A 16 -8.03 -4.29 -7.14
C VAL A 16 -7.07 -3.18 -6.71
N ILE A 17 -6.19 -3.50 -5.77
CA ILE A 17 -5.12 -2.60 -5.31
C ILE A 17 -3.92 -2.75 -6.24
N HIS A 18 -3.38 -1.63 -6.71
CA HIS A 18 -2.21 -1.55 -7.57
C HIS A 18 -1.23 -0.49 -7.06
N LYS A 19 -0.04 -0.35 -7.65
CA LYS A 19 1.01 0.55 -7.12
C LYS A 19 0.62 2.02 -6.95
N MET A 20 -0.35 2.53 -7.71
CA MET A 20 -0.87 3.91 -7.50
C MET A 20 -1.87 4.04 -6.34
N SER A 21 -2.29 2.91 -5.76
CA SER A 21 -3.19 2.91 -4.61
C SER A 21 -2.46 3.38 -3.35
N GLU A 22 -3.21 3.97 -2.44
CA GLU A 22 -2.67 4.47 -1.18
C GLU A 22 -3.61 4.16 -0.02
N ILE A 23 -3.05 3.98 1.16
CA ILE A 23 -3.79 3.87 2.42
C ILE A 23 -3.79 5.27 3.03
N PRO A 24 -4.95 5.97 3.12
CA PRO A 24 -4.99 7.39 3.50
C PRO A 24 -4.37 7.69 4.87
N LEU A 25 -4.47 6.75 5.80
CA LEU A 25 -3.98 6.87 7.16
C LEU A 25 -3.13 5.65 7.52
N SER A 26 -1.85 5.84 7.83
CA SER A 26 -0.98 4.76 8.33
C SER A 26 -0.93 4.75 9.86
N SER A 27 -0.78 3.57 10.47
CA SER A 27 -0.70 3.37 11.94
C SER A 27 0.60 2.68 12.34
N GLY A 28 1.74 3.33 12.11
CA GLY A 28 3.04 2.71 12.38
C GLY A 28 4.12 3.70 12.78
N ASP A 29 3.71 4.89 13.22
CA ASP A 29 4.60 5.98 13.62
C ASP A 29 3.85 7.01 14.48
N GLU A 30 3.22 6.51 15.54
CA GLU A 30 2.58 7.33 16.55
C GLU A 30 3.67 8.15 17.29
N ALA A 31 3.69 9.45 17.04
CA ALA A 31 4.66 10.41 17.58
C ALA A 31 4.76 10.33 19.11
N GLY A 32 6.00 10.14 19.60
CA GLY A 32 6.47 10.93 20.74
C GLY A 32 6.63 12.40 20.32
N THR A 33 6.86 13.31 21.26
CA THR A 33 6.71 14.79 21.16
C THR A 33 7.28 15.51 19.92
N GLY A 34 8.11 14.88 19.06
CA GLY A 34 8.71 15.47 17.85
C GLY A 34 8.31 14.87 16.48
N GLY A 35 7.41 13.88 16.40
CA GLY A 35 7.07 13.22 15.11
C GLY A 35 8.06 12.11 14.69
N GLY A 36 7.89 11.56 13.47
CA GLY A 36 8.75 10.49 12.94
C GLY A 36 10.18 10.97 12.66
N VAL A 37 11.20 10.24 13.13
CA VAL A 37 12.62 10.69 13.13
C VAL A 37 13.16 11.04 11.74
N LYS A 38 12.76 10.32 10.70
CA LYS A 38 13.24 10.54 9.32
C LYS A 38 12.27 11.39 8.49
N SER A 39 10.97 11.33 8.77
CA SER A 39 9.93 11.98 7.96
C SER A 39 9.53 13.36 8.52
N GLY A 40 9.73 13.62 9.81
CA GLY A 40 9.30 14.83 10.52
C GLY A 40 7.78 15.00 10.60
N VAL A 41 7.01 13.99 10.16
CA VAL A 41 5.54 14.04 10.05
C VAL A 41 4.92 12.89 10.83
N PHE A 42 3.73 13.17 11.38
CA PHE A 42 2.92 12.20 12.12
C PHE A 42 1.78 11.72 11.22
N ILE A 43 1.55 10.40 11.21
CA ILE A 43 0.37 9.76 10.60
C ILE A 43 0.05 10.34 9.22
N GLN A 44 0.84 9.93 8.23
CA GLN A 44 0.60 10.25 6.82
C GLN A 44 0.18 8.99 6.05
N LYS A 45 -0.15 9.17 4.77
CA LYS A 45 -0.53 8.07 3.90
C LYS A 45 0.55 6.99 3.78
N ALA A 46 0.12 5.76 3.57
CA ALA A 46 0.99 4.65 3.18
C ALA A 46 0.87 4.39 1.66
N THR A 47 1.98 4.18 0.98
CA THR A 47 2.00 3.92 -0.47
C THR A 47 2.70 2.60 -0.77
N PHE A 48 2.24 1.87 -1.79
CA PHE A 48 2.85 0.61 -2.19
C PHE A 48 4.07 0.86 -3.08
N THR A 49 5.25 0.44 -2.63
CA THR A 49 6.49 0.61 -3.41
C THR A 49 6.76 -0.56 -4.33
N MET A 50 6.04 -1.68 -4.14
CA MET A 50 6.23 -2.93 -4.85
C MET A 50 4.89 -3.47 -5.37
N GLY A 51 4.93 -4.10 -6.54
CA GLY A 51 3.81 -4.80 -7.17
C GLY A 51 4.34 -5.94 -8.03
N ALA A 52 3.44 -6.77 -8.54
CA ALA A 52 3.77 -7.95 -9.33
C ALA A 52 4.48 -7.56 -10.63
N SER A 53 5.48 -8.34 -11.01
CA SER A 53 6.33 -8.09 -12.17
C SER A 53 5.61 -8.28 -13.51
N LYS A 54 4.69 -9.24 -13.56
CA LYS A 54 4.00 -9.69 -14.79
C LYS A 54 2.50 -9.43 -14.78
N VAL A 55 1.91 -9.16 -13.62
CA VAL A 55 0.46 -8.97 -13.48
C VAL A 55 0.18 -7.48 -13.36
N THR A 56 -0.35 -6.91 -14.44
CA THR A 56 -0.73 -5.50 -14.50
C THR A 56 -2.23 -5.36 -14.72
N ILE A 57 -2.83 -4.36 -14.07
CA ILE A 57 -4.23 -3.96 -14.22
C ILE A 57 -4.24 -2.47 -14.46
N GLU A 58 -4.95 -2.02 -15.50
CA GLU A 58 -5.06 -0.60 -15.87
C GLU A 58 -3.70 0.08 -16.03
N GLY A 59 -2.71 -0.65 -16.57
CA GLY A 59 -1.34 -0.18 -16.76
C GLY A 59 -0.50 -0.11 -15.48
N GLN A 60 -1.02 -0.54 -14.34
CA GLN A 60 -0.32 -0.54 -13.05
C GLN A 60 -0.04 -1.95 -12.56
N GLN A 61 1.11 -2.14 -11.91
CA GLN A 61 1.47 -3.41 -11.28
C GLN A 61 0.51 -3.69 -10.11
N VAL A 62 -0.04 -4.90 -10.07
CA VAL A 62 -0.96 -5.33 -9.00
C VAL A 62 -0.19 -5.53 -7.71
N VAL A 63 -0.71 -5.06 -6.59
CA VAL A 63 -0.11 -5.29 -5.28
C VAL A 63 -0.44 -6.72 -4.83
N TYR A 64 0.58 -7.41 -4.31
CA TYR A 64 0.47 -8.78 -3.82
C TYR A 64 0.79 -8.86 -2.33
N GLN A 65 0.41 -9.96 -1.67
CA GLN A 65 0.78 -10.19 -0.26
C GLN A 65 2.29 -10.19 -0.11
N SER A 66 2.82 -9.56 0.94
CA SER A 66 4.25 -9.32 1.14
C SER A 66 4.88 -8.23 0.27
N ALA A 67 4.09 -7.46 -0.48
CA ALA A 67 4.59 -6.26 -1.13
C ALA A 67 5.01 -5.21 -0.10
N ASN A 68 6.10 -4.49 -0.39
CA ASN A 68 6.61 -3.41 0.44
C ASN A 68 5.68 -2.19 0.43
N VAL A 69 5.55 -1.56 1.59
CA VAL A 69 4.74 -0.36 1.83
C VAL A 69 5.62 0.72 2.44
N ALA A 70 5.57 1.92 1.90
CA ALA A 70 6.22 3.10 2.46
C ALA A 70 5.25 3.79 3.42
N HIS A 71 5.60 3.88 4.71
CA HIS A 71 4.81 4.59 5.71
C HIS A 71 5.29 6.05 5.80
N ASN A 72 4.34 6.99 5.85
CA ASN A 72 4.56 8.44 5.88
C ASN A 72 4.96 9.10 4.55
N GLY A 73 4.33 8.70 3.45
CA GLY A 73 4.48 9.35 2.16
C GLY A 73 5.85 9.12 1.51
N ALA A 74 6.29 10.09 0.68
CA ALA A 74 7.48 9.94 -0.17
C ALA A 74 8.80 9.87 0.64
N SER A 75 8.90 10.64 1.73
CA SER A 75 10.01 10.58 2.69
C SER A 75 9.70 9.59 3.81
N PHE A 76 9.51 8.33 3.44
CA PHE A 76 9.02 7.31 4.36
C PHE A 76 9.94 7.11 5.57
N ASN A 77 9.34 7.04 6.76
CA ASN A 77 10.11 6.83 7.99
C ASN A 77 10.63 5.39 8.04
N ILE A 78 9.74 4.42 7.80
CA ILE A 78 10.03 2.98 7.88
C ILE A 78 9.40 2.26 6.67
N PRO A 79 10.14 1.32 6.04
CA PRO A 79 9.54 0.37 5.12
C PRO A 79 8.74 -0.68 5.89
N GLY A 80 7.45 -0.77 5.61
CA GLY A 80 6.55 -1.83 6.06
C GLY A 80 6.33 -2.88 4.98
N VAL A 81 5.54 -3.90 5.32
CA VAL A 81 5.16 -4.97 4.41
C VAL A 81 3.68 -5.30 4.58
N GLN A 82 2.98 -5.60 3.48
CA GLN A 82 1.62 -6.07 3.53
C GLN A 82 1.58 -7.53 4.05
N THR A 83 1.48 -7.71 5.37
CA THR A 83 1.46 -9.03 6.01
C THR A 83 0.12 -9.76 5.83
N ALA A 84 -0.97 -9.00 5.82
CA ALA A 84 -2.32 -9.52 5.64
C ALA A 84 -2.81 -9.32 4.19
N PRO A 85 -3.32 -10.38 3.53
CA PRO A 85 -3.92 -10.22 2.21
C PRO A 85 -5.23 -9.42 2.30
N SER A 86 -5.55 -8.68 1.24
CA SER A 86 -6.79 -7.90 1.17
C SER A 86 -8.05 -8.78 1.05
N GLN A 87 -7.86 -10.02 0.58
CA GLN A 87 -8.82 -11.13 0.57
C GLN A 87 -8.08 -12.44 0.25
N SER A 88 -8.71 -13.59 0.50
CA SER A 88 -8.08 -14.92 0.38
C SER A 88 -8.52 -15.75 -0.84
N ASN A 89 -9.48 -15.27 -1.62
CA ASN A 89 -10.09 -15.99 -2.75
C ASN A 89 -9.25 -15.89 -4.04
N VAL A 90 -8.57 -14.75 -4.26
CA VAL A 90 -7.74 -14.48 -5.44
C VAL A 90 -6.39 -13.97 -4.99
N MET A 91 -5.35 -14.79 -5.09
CA MET A 91 -4.00 -14.40 -4.69
C MET A 91 -3.14 -14.13 -5.92
N VAL A 92 -2.51 -12.95 -5.96
CA VAL A 92 -1.50 -12.60 -6.97
C VAL A 92 -0.13 -12.88 -6.37
N THR A 93 0.79 -13.40 -7.18
CA THR A 93 2.18 -13.68 -6.79
C THR A 93 3.13 -12.67 -7.45
N PRO A 94 4.38 -12.51 -6.94
CA PRO A 94 5.38 -11.61 -7.51
C PRO A 94 5.63 -11.78 -9.02
#